data_AF-A0A6I8N7Z5-F1
#
_entry.id   AF-A0A6I8N7Z5-F1
#
_cell.length_a   1.000
_cell.length_b   1.000
_cell.length_c   1.000
_cell.angle_alpha   90.00
_cell.angle_beta   90.00
_cell.angle_gamma   90.00
#
_symmetry.space_group_name_H-M   'P 1'
#
loop_
_entity.id
_entity.type
_entity.pdbx_description
1 polymer ?
#
loop_
_entity_poly.entity_id
_entity_poly.type
_entity_poly.pdbx_seq_one_letter_code
_entity_poly.pdbx_strand_id
1 'polypeptide(L)'
;MDWFHCNQCFCKDAAPFFVTNCGHIFCRKCVLEEKCAICGTACKHLVLSENLKPQVKMFFKSPKETALRYLSHVSQVWTFQKKQMDLLIAFYKDRLSKLELTVQETQQRVANQEKELAVLKKENGELKKFLSILKVRKKTTHSPINYPPLVP
;
A
#
# COMPACT_ATOMS: atom_id res chain seq x y z
N MET A 1 -15.45 35.31 -22.30
CA MET A 1 -14.26 34.60 -22.83
C MET A 1 -13.24 35.68 -23.12
N ASP A 2 -12.49 36.10 -22.11
CA ASP A 2 -11.98 37.49 -22.12
C ASP A 2 -10.56 37.60 -22.65
N TRP A 3 -9.93 36.45 -22.90
CA TRP A 3 -8.53 36.35 -23.29
C TRP A 3 -8.31 36.42 -24.80
N PHE A 4 -9.25 35.94 -25.62
CA PHE A 4 -9.09 35.97 -27.08
C PHE A 4 -9.89 37.10 -27.74
N HIS A 5 -9.37 37.57 -28.86
CA HIS A 5 -9.85 38.71 -29.64
C HIS A 5 -9.40 38.51 -31.10
N CYS A 6 -9.88 39.34 -32.03
CA CYS A 6 -9.35 39.30 -33.38
C CYS A 6 -7.89 39.77 -33.39
N ASN A 7 -6.95 38.99 -33.91
CA ASN A 7 -5.54 39.37 -33.98
C ASN A 7 -5.24 40.47 -35.01
N GLN A 8 -6.20 40.82 -35.88
CA GLN A 8 -6.04 41.92 -36.86
C GLN A 8 -6.54 43.27 -36.33
N CYS A 9 -7.77 43.31 -35.79
CA CYS A 9 -8.41 44.57 -35.36
C CYS A 9 -8.67 44.66 -33.86
N PHE A 10 -8.25 43.65 -33.08
CA PHE A 10 -8.34 43.59 -31.62
C PHE A 10 -9.76 43.67 -31.02
N CYS A 11 -10.82 43.62 -31.84
CA CYS A 11 -12.19 43.60 -31.36
C CYS A 11 -12.52 42.29 -30.62
N LYS A 12 -13.28 42.41 -29.52
CA LYS A 12 -13.77 41.28 -28.72
C LYS A 12 -15.22 40.89 -29.06
N ASP A 13 -16.04 41.84 -29.49
CA ASP A 13 -17.48 41.65 -29.69
C ASP A 13 -17.87 41.34 -31.14
N ALA A 14 -17.07 40.51 -31.83
CA ALA A 14 -17.23 40.27 -33.27
C ALA A 14 -17.40 38.77 -33.59
N ALA A 15 -18.34 38.13 -32.91
CA ALA A 15 -18.72 36.75 -33.18
C ALA A 15 -19.36 36.60 -34.59
N PRO A 16 -19.19 35.44 -35.26
CA PRO A 16 -18.32 34.34 -34.88
C PRO A 16 -16.83 34.68 -35.13
N PHE A 17 -15.97 34.07 -34.32
CA PHE A 17 -14.53 34.07 -34.52
C PHE A 17 -14.10 32.85 -35.33
N PHE A 18 -12.95 32.94 -36.00
CA PHE A 18 -12.34 31.90 -36.81
C PHE A 18 -10.91 31.70 -36.32
N VAL A 19 -10.46 30.46 -36.15
CA VAL A 19 -9.06 30.14 -35.85
C VAL A 19 -8.42 29.46 -37.05
N THR A 20 -7.19 29.85 -37.35
CA THR A 20 -6.37 29.23 -38.39
C THR A 20 -5.57 28.05 -37.84
N ASN A 21 -5.12 27.15 -38.70
CA ASN A 21 -4.18 26.08 -38.30
C ASN A 21 -2.81 26.62 -37.83
N CYS A 22 -2.46 27.87 -38.12
CA CYS A 22 -1.28 28.53 -37.55
C CYS A 22 -1.56 29.23 -36.20
N GLY A 23 -2.79 29.16 -35.67
CA GLY A 23 -3.15 29.64 -34.33
C GLY A 23 -3.68 31.08 -34.25
N HIS A 24 -3.70 31.84 -35.35
CA HIS A 24 -4.28 33.18 -35.36
C HIS A 24 -5.81 33.15 -35.42
N ILE A 25 -6.43 34.09 -34.70
CA ILE A 25 -7.88 34.24 -34.50
C ILE A 25 -8.37 35.51 -35.21
N PHE A 26 -9.43 35.38 -36.00
CA PHE A 26 -10.02 36.48 -36.76
C PHE A 26 -11.51 36.61 -36.49
N CYS A 27 -12.02 37.84 -36.47
CA CYS A 27 -13.46 38.06 -36.55
C CYS A 27 -13.97 37.89 -37.98
N ARG A 28 -15.29 37.83 -38.16
CA ARG A 28 -15.92 37.75 -39.48
C ARG A 28 -15.45 38.82 -40.47
N LYS A 29 -15.11 40.03 -40.01
CA LYS A 29 -14.67 41.13 -40.89
C LYS A 29 -13.21 41.01 -41.35
N CYS A 30 -12.38 40.29 -40.61
CA CYS A 30 -10.94 40.21 -40.85
C CYS A 30 -10.47 38.84 -41.34
N VAL A 31 -11.36 37.85 -41.40
CA VAL A 31 -11.03 36.53 -41.94
C VAL A 31 -10.84 36.63 -43.46
N LEU A 32 -9.76 36.04 -43.98
CA LEU A 32 -9.49 35.89 -45.40
C LEU A 32 -9.50 34.39 -45.70
N GLU A 33 -10.35 33.91 -46.61
CA GLU A 33 -10.67 32.47 -46.72
C GLU A 33 -9.45 31.56 -46.89
N GLU A 34 -8.41 32.02 -47.59
CA GLU A 34 -7.28 31.18 -47.98
C GLU A 34 -5.94 31.51 -47.30
N LYS A 35 -5.81 32.69 -46.67
CA LYS A 35 -4.53 33.16 -46.12
C LYS A 35 -4.69 33.76 -44.73
N CYS A 36 -3.71 33.55 -43.88
CA CYS A 36 -3.65 34.24 -42.61
C CYS A 36 -3.23 35.70 -42.80
N ALA A 37 -4.01 36.66 -42.29
CA ALA A 37 -3.67 38.09 -42.38
C ALA A 37 -2.44 38.48 -41.54
N ILE A 38 -2.00 37.64 -40.59
CA ILE A 38 -0.86 37.92 -39.71
C ILE A 38 0.44 37.32 -40.26
N CYS A 39 0.45 36.03 -40.61
CA CYS A 39 1.67 35.36 -41.10
C CYS A 39 1.74 35.20 -42.62
N GLY A 40 0.70 35.61 -43.36
CA GLY A 40 0.65 35.54 -44.84
C GLY A 40 0.55 34.14 -45.44
N THR A 41 0.63 33.08 -44.61
CA THR A 41 0.65 31.69 -45.07
C THR A 41 -0.74 31.20 -45.45
N ALA A 42 -0.83 30.31 -46.44
CA ALA A 42 -2.08 29.63 -46.76
C ALA A 42 -2.58 28.83 -45.55
N CYS A 43 -3.79 29.12 -45.07
CA CYS A 43 -4.30 28.57 -43.81
C CYS A 43 -5.74 28.11 -43.96
N LYS A 44 -6.04 26.97 -43.34
CA LYS A 44 -7.43 26.52 -43.15
C LYS A 44 -8.03 27.26 -41.97
N HIS A 45 -9.26 27.71 -42.13
CA HIS A 45 -10.02 28.41 -41.10
C HIS A 45 -11.07 27.48 -40.51
N LEU A 46 -11.18 27.51 -39.18
CA LEU A 46 -12.19 26.79 -38.43
C LEU A 46 -13.02 27.78 -37.61
N VAL A 47 -14.34 27.74 -37.76
CA VAL A 47 -15.25 28.58 -36.98
C VAL A 47 -15.18 28.16 -35.51
N LEU A 48 -14.90 29.12 -34.63
CA LEU A 48 -15.01 28.95 -33.19
C LEU A 48 -16.50 28.97 -32.81
N SER A 49 -17.05 27.77 -32.63
CA SER A 49 -18.43 27.55 -32.22
C SER A 49 -18.53 26.46 -31.16
N GLU A 50 -19.74 26.29 -30.61
CA GLU A 50 -20.03 25.18 -29.69
C GLU A 50 -19.91 23.80 -30.34
N ASN A 51 -19.72 23.69 -31.66
CA ASN A 51 -19.59 22.40 -32.35
C ASN A 51 -18.13 21.94 -32.58
N LEU A 52 -17.15 22.66 -32.01
CA LEU A 52 -15.74 22.25 -32.08
C LEU A 52 -15.49 20.87 -31.45
N LYS A 53 -14.53 20.12 -32.01
CA LYS A 53 -14.05 18.87 -31.41
C LYS A 53 -13.55 19.14 -29.97
N PRO A 54 -13.80 18.24 -28.99
CA PRO A 54 -13.41 18.46 -27.60
C PRO A 54 -11.93 18.82 -27.39
N GLN A 55 -11.03 18.21 -28.17
CA GLN A 55 -9.60 18.49 -28.15
C GLN A 55 -9.27 19.95 -28.50
N VAL A 56 -9.95 20.50 -29.51
CA VAL A 56 -9.77 21.90 -29.93
C VAL A 56 -10.45 22.86 -28.94
N LYS A 57 -11.65 22.51 -28.45
CA LYS A 57 -12.37 23.29 -27.43
C LYS A 57 -11.53 23.52 -26.17
N MET A 58 -10.68 22.57 -25.80
CA MET A 58 -9.88 22.66 -24.57
C MET A 58 -8.97 23.89 -24.56
N PHE A 59 -8.41 24.29 -25.71
CA PHE A 59 -7.58 25.49 -25.83
C PHE A 59 -8.33 26.80 -25.57
N PHE A 60 -9.66 26.77 -25.66
CA PHE A 60 -10.52 27.92 -25.41
C PHE A 60 -11.18 27.89 -24.03
N LYS A 61 -10.97 26.85 -23.22
CA LYS A 61 -11.48 26.79 -21.85
C LYS A 61 -10.59 27.57 -20.88
N SER A 62 -11.17 27.97 -19.75
CA SER A 62 -10.40 28.59 -18.67
C SER A 62 -9.27 27.65 -18.20
N PRO A 63 -8.01 28.12 -18.14
CA PRO A 63 -6.91 27.32 -17.59
C PRO A 63 -7.18 26.87 -16.16
N LYS A 64 -7.76 27.76 -15.33
CA LYS A 64 -8.14 27.46 -13.94
C LYS A 64 -9.15 26.32 -13.87
N GLU A 65 -10.24 26.40 -14.63
CA GLU A 65 -11.28 25.35 -14.64
C GLU A 65 -10.75 24.02 -15.18
N THR A 66 -9.88 24.10 -16.20
CA THR A 66 -9.25 22.92 -16.79
C THR A 66 -8.35 22.23 -15.77
N ALA A 67 -7.50 22.99 -15.08
CA ALA A 67 -6.64 22.47 -14.01
C ALA A 67 -7.47 21.84 -12.88
N LEU A 68 -8.50 22.54 -12.38
CA LEU A 68 -9.37 22.03 -11.33
C LEU A 68 -10.05 20.71 -11.73
N ARG A 69 -10.52 20.59 -12.98
CA ARG A 69 -11.10 19.33 -13.49
C ARG A 69 -10.10 18.18 -13.42
N TYR A 70 -8.89 18.38 -13.96
CA TYR A 70 -7.86 17.33 -13.94
C TYR A 70 -7.43 16.96 -12.52
N LEU A 71 -7.19 17.94 -11.66
CA LEU A 71 -6.83 17.71 -10.26
C LEU A 71 -7.94 16.96 -9.51
N SER A 72 -9.21 17.25 -9.79
CA SER A 72 -10.34 16.51 -9.23
C SER A 72 -10.32 15.03 -9.63
N HIS A 73 -10.09 14.74 -10.92
CA HIS A 73 -9.95 13.35 -11.38
C HIS A 73 -8.77 12.63 -10.74
N VAL A 74 -7.60 13.27 -10.67
CA VAL A 74 -6.41 12.69 -10.02
C VAL A 74 -6.68 12.42 -8.54
N SER A 75 -7.34 13.36 -7.85
CA SER A 75 -7.70 13.20 -6.43
C SER A 75 -8.67 12.03 -6.19
N GLN A 76 -9.62 11.80 -7.10
CA GLN A 76 -10.53 10.65 -7.02
C GLN A 76 -9.77 9.33 -7.17
N VAL A 77 -8.87 9.24 -8.17
CA VAL A 77 -8.02 8.05 -8.38
C VAL A 77 -7.16 7.79 -7.14
N TRP A 78 -6.52 8.84 -6.62
CA TRP A 78 -5.71 8.75 -5.41
C TRP A 78 -6.51 8.26 -4.20
N THR A 79 -7.71 8.80 -3.99
CA THR A 79 -8.58 8.41 -2.87
C THR A 79 -8.91 6.91 -2.93
N PHE A 80 -9.23 6.40 -4.11
CA PHE A 80 -9.47 4.97 -4.31
C PHE A 80 -8.23 4.14 -4.00
N GLN A 81 -7.08 4.51 -4.56
CA GLN A 81 -5.81 3.79 -4.34
C GLN A 81 -5.40 3.79 -2.86
N LYS A 82 -5.54 4.92 -2.18
CA LYS A 82 -5.28 5.05 -0.74
C LYS A 82 -6.17 4.12 0.07
N LYS A 83 -7.47 4.06 -0.23
CA LYS A 83 -8.39 3.14 0.44
C LYS A 83 -7.96 1.68 0.29
N GLN A 84 -7.50 1.26 -0.88
CA GLN A 84 -6.98 -0.10 -1.08
C GLN A 84 -5.73 -0.37 -0.23
N MET A 85 -4.83 0.61 -0.15
CA MET A 85 -3.63 0.52 0.69
C MET A 85 -4.00 0.41 2.18
N ASP A 86 -4.96 1.21 2.64
CA ASP A 86 -5.42 1.19 4.02
C ASP A 86 -6.02 -0.17 4.40
N LEU A 87 -6.79 -0.80 3.50
CA LEU A 87 -7.31 -2.16 3.71
C LEU A 87 -6.19 -3.20 3.82
N LEU A 88 -5.17 -3.11 2.98
CA LEU A 88 -4.01 -4.00 3.01
C LEU A 88 -3.22 -3.84 4.32
N ILE A 89 -3.00 -2.59 4.75
CA ILE A 89 -2.33 -2.28 6.01
C ILE A 89 -3.14 -2.83 7.19
N ALA A 90 -4.46 -2.66 7.19
CA ALA A 90 -5.33 -3.18 8.25
C ALA A 90 -5.25 -4.72 8.34
N PHE A 91 -5.28 -5.41 7.20
CA PHE A 91 -5.12 -6.87 7.14
C PHE A 91 -3.80 -7.34 7.76
N TYR A 92 -2.68 -6.72 7.37
CA TYR A 92 -1.38 -7.12 7.92
C TYR A 92 -1.21 -6.75 9.39
N LYS A 93 -1.78 -5.64 9.85
CA LYS A 93 -1.80 -5.29 11.28
C LYS A 93 -2.54 -6.33 12.11
N ASP A 94 -3.75 -6.74 11.70
CA ASP A 94 -4.52 -7.79 12.37
C ASP A 94 -3.74 -9.12 12.42
N ARG A 95 -3.14 -9.52 11.30
CA ARG A 95 -2.34 -10.73 11.22
C ARG A 95 -1.10 -10.67 12.12
N LEU A 96 -0.41 -9.52 12.18
CA LEU A 96 0.74 -9.33 13.07
C LEU A 96 0.33 -9.47 14.53
N SER A 97 -0.76 -8.81 14.96
CA SER A 97 -1.23 -8.92 16.34
C SER A 97 -1.61 -10.35 16.75
N LYS A 98 -2.23 -11.12 15.85
CA LYS A 98 -2.52 -12.55 16.10
C LYS A 98 -1.25 -13.39 16.24
N LEU A 99 -0.25 -13.12 15.41
CA LEU A 99 1.04 -13.81 15.50
C LEU A 99 1.78 -13.44 16.79
N GLU A 100 1.76 -12.17 17.20
CA GLU A 100 2.35 -11.71 18.47
C GLU A 100 1.73 -12.43 19.67
N LEU A 101 0.39 -12.55 19.71
CA LEU A 101 -0.31 -13.30 20.75
C LEU A 101 0.10 -14.78 20.76
N THR A 102 0.14 -15.41 19.59
CA THR A 102 0.55 -16.83 19.44
C THR A 102 1.98 -17.05 19.95
N VAL A 103 2.90 -16.12 19.65
CA VAL A 103 4.29 -16.17 20.12
C VAL A 103 4.33 -16.05 21.63
N GLN A 104 3.60 -15.09 22.21
CA GLN A 104 3.55 -14.89 23.66
C GLN A 104 3.00 -16.12 24.39
N GLU A 105 1.91 -16.72 23.90
CA GLU A 105 1.34 -17.94 24.45
C GLU A 105 2.31 -19.12 24.36
N THR A 106 3.01 -19.25 23.23
CA THR A 106 4.00 -20.31 23.02
C THR A 106 5.19 -20.14 23.97
N GLN A 107 5.71 -18.92 24.13
CA GLN A 107 6.78 -18.61 25.08
C GLN A 107 6.37 -18.97 26.51
N GLN A 108 5.13 -18.63 26.92
CA GLN A 108 4.63 -18.99 28.25
C GLN A 108 4.53 -20.51 28.43
N ARG A 109 4.06 -21.25 27.42
CA ARG A 109 4.00 -22.72 27.45
C ARG A 109 5.39 -23.32 27.57
N VAL A 110 6.36 -22.86 26.80
CA VAL A 110 7.76 -23.32 26.85
C VAL A 110 8.33 -23.07 28.26
N ALA A 111 8.16 -21.87 28.81
CA ALA A 111 8.64 -21.55 30.15
C ALA A 111 8.01 -22.44 31.25
N ASN A 112 6.73 -22.78 31.11
CA ASN A 112 6.06 -23.70 32.03
C ASN A 112 6.58 -25.14 31.87
N GLN A 113 6.75 -25.61 30.64
CA GLN A 113 7.30 -26.94 30.36
C GLN A 113 8.74 -27.06 30.88
N GLU A 114 9.58 -26.04 30.74
CA GLU A 114 10.95 -26.02 31.28
C GLU A 114 10.97 -26.17 32.81
N LYS A 115 10.05 -25.50 33.52
CA LYS A 115 9.90 -25.65 34.98
C LYS A 115 9.51 -27.07 35.38
N GLU A 116 8.51 -27.64 34.70
CA GLU A 116 8.06 -29.02 34.95
C GLU A 116 9.18 -30.04 34.68
N LEU A 117 9.90 -29.86 33.57
CA LEU A 117 11.07 -30.68 33.22
C LEU A 117 12.16 -30.61 34.29
N ALA A 118 12.39 -29.44 34.88
CA ALA A 118 13.36 -29.27 35.96
C ALA A 118 12.93 -30.04 37.24
N VAL A 119 11.64 -29.98 37.60
CA VAL A 119 11.08 -30.73 38.74
C VAL A 119 11.20 -32.24 38.50
N LEU A 120 10.74 -32.73 37.36
CA LEU A 120 10.81 -34.15 37.01
C LEU A 120 12.25 -34.68 36.97
N LYS A 121 13.21 -33.88 36.48
CA LYS A 121 14.65 -34.23 36.51
C LYS A 121 15.16 -34.39 37.95
N LYS A 122 14.73 -33.52 38.88
CA LYS A 122 15.10 -33.60 40.29
C LYS A 122 14.54 -34.88 40.93
N GLU A 123 13.23 -35.11 40.80
CA GLU A 123 12.55 -36.29 41.34
C GLU A 123 13.15 -37.60 40.80
N ASN A 124 13.41 -37.66 39.49
CA ASN A 124 14.06 -38.82 38.86
C ASN A 124 15.47 -39.06 39.44
N GLY A 125 16.22 -37.98 39.70
CA GLY A 125 17.52 -38.06 40.38
C GLY A 125 17.42 -38.64 41.80
N GLU A 126 16.41 -38.24 42.57
CA GLU A 126 16.16 -38.76 43.93
C GLU A 126 15.73 -40.23 43.91
N LEU A 127 14.80 -40.61 43.03
CA LEU A 127 14.37 -42.00 42.85
C LEU A 127 15.53 -42.93 42.46
N LYS A 128 16.41 -42.47 41.56
CA LYS A 128 17.63 -43.22 41.20
C LYS A 128 18.55 -43.48 42.40
N LYS A 129 18.68 -42.50 43.32
CA LYS A 129 19.45 -42.67 44.57
C LYS A 129 18.79 -43.69 45.51
N PHE A 130 17.47 -43.65 45.69
CA PHE A 130 16.77 -44.66 46.51
C PHE A 130 16.92 -46.07 45.93
N LEU A 131 16.79 -46.23 44.61
CA LEU A 131 16.97 -47.51 43.95
C LEU A 131 18.38 -48.08 44.13
N SER A 132 19.43 -47.26 44.11
CA SER A 132 20.80 -47.74 44.34
C SER A 132 20.98 -48.23 45.78
N ILE A 133 20.45 -47.52 46.77
CA ILE A 133 20.48 -47.93 48.19
C ILE A 133 19.76 -49.27 48.39
N LEU A 134 18.56 -49.44 47.82
CA LEU A 134 17.80 -50.69 47.93
C LEU A 134 18.53 -51.87 47.28
N LYS A 135 19.19 -51.67 46.13
CA LYS A 135 20.01 -52.69 45.47
C LYS A 135 21.20 -53.12 46.33
N VAL A 136 21.86 -52.17 47.02
CA VAL A 136 22.97 -52.49 47.94
C VAL A 136 22.47 -53.29 49.13
N ARG A 137 21.36 -52.86 49.78
CA ARG A 137 20.76 -53.59 50.91
C ARG A 137 20.40 -55.04 50.55
N LYS A 138 19.80 -55.26 49.38
CA LYS A 138 19.43 -56.60 48.90
C LYS A 138 20.64 -57.51 48.67
N LYS A 139 21.81 -56.96 48.31
CA LYS A 139 23.06 -57.72 48.20
C LYS A 139 23.64 -58.09 49.57
N THR A 140 23.58 -57.19 50.55
CA THR A 140 24.10 -57.44 51.92
C THR A 140 23.26 -58.43 52.73
N THR A 141 21.95 -58.54 52.49
CA THR A 141 21.08 -59.49 53.21
C THR A 141 21.22 -60.95 52.75
N HIS A 142 21.99 -61.23 51.69
CA HIS A 142 22.25 -62.58 51.19
C HIS A 142 23.66 -63.12 51.52
N SER A 143 24.41 -62.48 52.42
CA SER A 143 25.64 -63.10 52.94
C SER A 143 25.30 -64.33 53.80
N PRO A 144 25.93 -65.51 53.57
CA PRO A 144 25.64 -66.70 54.36
C PRO A 144 26.14 -66.51 55.80
N ILE A 145 25.26 -66.75 56.77
CA ILE A 145 25.61 -66.77 58.19
C ILE A 145 26.52 -67.99 58.41
N ASN A 146 27.80 -67.74 58.68
CA ASN A 146 28.76 -68.78 59.03
C ASN A 146 28.70 -68.97 60.55
N TYR A 147 28.09 -70.05 61.02
CA TYR A 147 28.07 -70.39 62.44
C TYR A 147 29.43 -70.99 62.85
N PRO A 148 29.99 -70.61 64.02
CA PRO A 148 31.25 -71.18 64.47
C PRO A 148 31.09 -72.66 64.85
N PRO A 149 32.15 -73.48 64.71
CA PRO A 149 32.07 -74.89 65.07
C PRO A 149 31.95 -75.04 66.60
N LEU A 150 31.02 -75.90 67.01
CA LEU A 150 30.90 -76.37 68.39
C LEU A 150 32.12 -77.24 68.72
N VAL A 151 32.89 -76.81 69.71
CA VAL A 151 34.09 -77.49 70.21
C VAL A 151 33.66 -78.62 71.17
N PRO A 152 34.20 -79.85 71.05
CA PRO A 152 34.10 -80.88 72.09
C PRO A 152 35.03 -80.61 73.28
#